data_AF-A0A1C3XF18-F1
#
_entry.id   AF-A0A1C3XF18-F1
#
_cell.length_a   1.000
_cell.length_b   1.000
_cell.length_c   1.000
_cell.angle_alpha   90.00
_cell.angle_beta   90.00
_cell.angle_gamma   90.00
#
_symmetry.space_group_name_H-M   'P 1'
#
loop_
_entity.id
_entity.type
_entity.pdbx_description
1 polymer ?
#
loop_
_entity_poly.entity_id
_entity_poly.type
_entity_poly.pdbx_seq_one_letter_code
_entity_poly.pdbx_strand_id
1 'polypeptide(L)'
;MAIIGTFKKTGNNEFKGEFVTLSLQERNVRIVPEASRSRNNAPNHRIYVGRVEIGAAWSKRSNEGRDYLGLKLDDPSFRSDPLQPARRRSG
;
A
#
# COMPACT_ATOMS: atom_id res chain seq x y z
N MET A 1 11.03 1.15 13.72
CA MET A 1 10.12 0.81 12.61
C MET A 1 8.83 1.59 12.80
N ALA A 2 8.32 2.27 11.78
CA ALA A 2 7.08 3.03 11.88
C ALA A 2 5.89 2.12 11.51
N ILE A 3 4.82 2.16 12.31
CA ILE A 3 3.55 1.51 11.98
C ILE A 3 2.70 2.58 11.27
N ILE A 4 2.49 2.41 9.97
CA ILE A 4 1.74 3.36 9.12
C ILE A 4 0.34 2.84 8.77
N GLY A 5 -0.13 1.81 9.47
CA GLY A 5 -1.42 1.21 9.22
C GLY A 5 -1.64 -0.07 10.01
N THR A 6 -2.91 -0.40 10.22
CA THR A 6 -3.33 -1.62 10.91
C THR A 6 -4.32 -2.36 10.03
N PHE A 7 -4.10 -3.66 9.85
CA PHE A 7 -4.90 -4.51 8.98
C PHE A 7 -5.37 -5.75 9.73
N LYS A 8 -6.63 -6.11 9.52
CA LYS A 8 -7.21 -7.37 9.98
C LYS A 8 -7.38 -8.30 8.79
N LYS A 9 -6.90 -9.53 8.92
CA LYS A 9 -7.21 -10.59 7.96
C LYS A 9 -8.71 -10.89 8.02
N THR A 10 -9.36 -10.87 6.88
CA THR A 10 -10.76 -11.27 6.70
C THR A 10 -10.82 -12.64 6.02
N GLY A 11 -12.02 -13.06 5.61
CA GLY A 11 -12.18 -14.28 4.83
C GLY A 11 -11.41 -14.23 3.50
N ASN A 12 -11.19 -15.41 2.90
CA ASN A 12 -10.62 -15.56 1.56
C ASN A 12 -9.24 -14.90 1.36
N ASN A 13 -8.42 -14.84 2.42
CA ASN A 13 -7.09 -14.22 2.38
C ASN A 13 -7.09 -12.73 1.98
N GLU A 14 -8.23 -12.05 2.16
CA GLU A 14 -8.32 -10.59 2.08
C GLU A 14 -7.90 -9.97 3.41
N PHE A 15 -7.43 -8.72 3.37
CA PHE A 15 -7.16 -7.93 4.56
C PHE A 15 -7.89 -6.59 4.44
N LYS A 16 -8.44 -6.10 5.55
CA LYS A 16 -9.08 -4.79 5.63
C LYS A 16 -8.48 -3.96 6.75
N GLY A 17 -8.30 -2.67 6.51
CA GLY A 17 -7.62 -1.81 7.47
C GLY A 17 -7.58 -0.36 7.06
N GLU A 18 -6.56 0.32 7.55
CA GLU A 18 -6.30 1.73 7.27
C GLU A 18 -4.82 2.00 7.11
N PHE A 19 -4.50 3.04 6.35
CA PHE A 19 -3.20 3.69 6.36
C PHE A 19 -3.29 5.01 7.13
N VAL A 20 -2.29 5.27 7.96
CA VAL A 20 -2.14 6.51 8.71
C VAL A 20 -0.69 6.97 8.60
N THR A 21 -0.49 8.08 7.92
CA THR A 21 0.78 8.80 7.81
C THR A 21 0.55 10.27 8.21
N LEU A 22 1.61 11.09 8.23
CA LEU A 22 1.47 12.51 8.54
C LEU A 22 0.59 13.28 7.54
N SER A 23 0.50 12.82 6.30
CA SER A 23 -0.17 13.55 5.20
C SER A 23 -1.34 12.80 4.57
N LEU A 24 -1.53 11.53 4.93
CA LEU A 24 -2.56 10.67 4.36
C LEU A 24 -3.16 9.77 5.44
N GLN A 25 -4.48 9.80 5.54
CA GLN A 25 -5.25 8.91 6.40
C GLN A 25 -6.40 8.29 5.62
N GLU A 26 -6.20 7.05 5.17
CA GLU A 26 -7.20 6.32 4.36
C GLU A 26 -7.75 5.13 5.14
N ARG A 27 -9.07 5.13 5.31
CA ARG A 27 -9.80 4.03 5.96
C ARG A 27 -10.37 3.08 4.92
N ASN A 28 -10.76 1.89 5.37
CA ASN A 28 -11.37 0.86 4.53
C ASN A 28 -10.48 0.45 3.34
N VAL A 29 -9.17 0.48 3.54
CA VAL A 29 -8.20 -0.08 2.60
C VAL A 29 -8.41 -1.58 2.55
N ARG A 30 -8.49 -2.15 1.35
CA ARG A 30 -8.67 -3.58 1.11
C ARG A 30 -7.48 -4.14 0.36
N ILE A 31 -6.88 -5.22 0.87
CA ILE A 31 -5.83 -5.98 0.19
C ILE A 31 -6.46 -7.30 -0.24
N VAL A 32 -6.72 -7.43 -1.53
CA VAL A 32 -7.53 -8.51 -2.12
C VAL A 32 -6.62 -9.44 -2.92
N PRO A 33 -6.77 -10.78 -2.83
CA PRO A 33 -6.04 -11.69 -3.69
C PRO A 33 -6.27 -11.45 -5.18
N GLU A 34 -5.19 -11.52 -5.95
CA GLU A 34 -5.16 -11.49 -7.42
C GLU A 34 -5.25 -12.94 -7.92
N ALA A 35 -6.38 -13.28 -8.55
CA ALA A 35 -6.60 -14.62 -9.09
C ALA A 35 -5.81 -14.86 -10.39
N SER A 36 -5.55 -13.79 -11.16
CA SER A 36 -4.96 -13.87 -12.50
C SER A 36 -3.46 -13.56 -12.49
N ARG A 37 -2.66 -14.52 -12.00
CA ARG A 37 -1.20 -14.37 -11.93
C ARG A 37 -0.57 -14.78 -13.24
N SER A 38 -0.18 -13.79 -14.06
CA SER A 38 0.35 -14.04 -15.41
C SER A 38 1.82 -14.44 -15.46
N ARG A 39 2.60 -14.17 -14.39
CA ARG A 39 4.06 -14.41 -14.32
C ARG A 39 4.48 -14.77 -12.90
N ASN A 40 5.61 -15.46 -12.73
CA ASN A 40 6.13 -15.85 -11.41
C ASN A 40 6.37 -14.67 -10.45
N ASN A 41 6.71 -13.48 -10.97
CA ASN A 41 6.91 -12.28 -10.15
C ASN A 41 5.68 -11.34 -10.13
N ALA A 42 4.54 -11.79 -10.66
CA ALA A 42 3.31 -11.01 -10.61
C ALA A 42 2.81 -10.91 -9.15
N PRO A 43 2.21 -9.79 -8.75
CA PRO A 43 1.61 -9.65 -7.43
C PRO A 43 0.58 -10.76 -7.16
N ASN A 44 0.42 -11.19 -5.91
CA ASN A 44 -0.72 -12.03 -5.48
C ASN A 44 -1.83 -11.22 -4.85
N HIS A 45 -1.63 -9.93 -4.58
CA HIS A 45 -2.67 -9.11 -4.01
C HIS A 45 -2.67 -7.74 -4.68
N ARG A 46 -3.86 -7.16 -4.76
CA ARG A 46 -4.12 -5.79 -5.19
C ARG A 46 -4.65 -4.99 -4.00
N ILE A 47 -4.28 -3.72 -3.92
CA ILE A 47 -4.61 -2.84 -2.80
C ILE A 47 -5.61 -1.80 -3.31
N TYR A 48 -6.74 -1.65 -2.62
CA TYR A 48 -7.83 -0.77 -3.02
C TYR A 48 -8.26 0.16 -1.91
N VAL A 49 -8.65 1.38 -2.29
CA VAL A 49 -9.49 2.29 -1.49
C VAL A 49 -10.76 2.57 -2.29
N GLY A 50 -11.92 2.21 -1.73
CA GLY A 50 -13.17 2.25 -2.50
C GLY A 50 -13.08 1.40 -3.76
N ARG A 51 -13.14 2.05 -4.93
CA ARG A 51 -13.01 1.42 -6.27
C ARG A 51 -11.65 1.66 -6.93
N VAL A 52 -10.76 2.42 -6.29
CA VAL A 52 -9.46 2.81 -6.85
C VAL A 52 -8.41 1.80 -6.42
N GLU A 53 -7.65 1.26 -7.38
CA GLU A 53 -6.44 0.48 -7.10
C GLU A 53 -5.29 1.44 -6.80
N ILE A 54 -4.63 1.28 -5.65
CA ILE A 54 -3.57 2.18 -5.15
C ILE A 54 -2.22 1.48 -5.00
N GLY A 55 -2.14 0.21 -5.35
CA GLY A 55 -0.93 -0.59 -5.19
C GLY A 55 -1.13 -2.08 -5.30
N ALA A 56 -0.05 -2.79 -5.03
CA ALA A 56 0.04 -4.23 -5.13
C ALA A 56 0.87 -4.85 -4.00
N ALA A 57 0.69 -6.15 -3.77
CA ALA A 57 1.41 -6.89 -2.75
C ALA A 57 1.84 -8.29 -3.21
N TRP A 58 2.93 -8.75 -2.59
CA TRP A 58 3.57 -10.04 -2.82
C TRP A 58 3.72 -10.78 -1.49
N SER A 59 3.33 -12.06 -1.46
CA SER A 59 3.68 -12.94 -0.34
C SER A 59 5.19 -13.11 -0.28
N LYS A 60 5.73 -12.92 0.91
CA LYS A 60 7.13 -13.06 1.25
C LYS A 60 7.25 -13.85 2.53
N ARG A 61 8.46 -14.34 2.78
CA ARG A 61 8.82 -15.02 4.02
C ARG A 61 10.04 -14.34 4.62
N SER A 62 10.01 -14.09 5.94
CA SER A 62 11.13 -13.48 6.64
C SER A 62 12.26 -14.49 6.86
N ASN A 63 13.44 -14.01 7.25
CA ASN A 63 14.55 -14.88 7.61
C ASN A 63 14.22 -15.76 8.83
N GLU A 64 13.34 -15.30 9.72
CA GLU A 64 12.83 -16.11 10.84
C GLU A 64 11.63 -16.98 10.46
N GLY A 65 11.35 -17.14 9.17
CA GLY A 65 10.35 -18.08 8.66
C GLY A 65 8.90 -17.61 8.74
N ARG A 66 8.63 -16.34 9.05
CA ARG A 66 7.28 -15.77 9.15
C ARG A 66 6.76 -15.28 7.80
N ASP A 67 5.53 -15.63 7.46
CA ASP A 67 4.88 -15.15 6.23
C ASP A 67 4.37 -13.72 6.42
N TYR A 68 4.56 -12.89 5.38
CA TYR A 68 4.07 -11.52 5.35
C TYR A 68 3.77 -11.08 3.90
N LEU A 69 3.07 -9.96 3.75
CA LEU A 69 2.92 -9.29 2.46
C LEU A 69 3.90 -8.13 2.37
N GLY A 70 4.75 -8.13 1.33
CA GLY A 70 5.49 -6.95 0.92
C GLY A 70 4.60 -6.08 0.04
N LEU A 71 4.32 -4.85 0.48
CA LEU A 71 3.44 -3.92 -0.23
C LEU A 71 4.26 -2.93 -1.07
N LYS A 72 3.72 -2.55 -2.22
CA LYS A 72 4.14 -1.38 -3.01
C LYS A 72 2.92 -0.52 -3.26
N LEU A 73 2.98 0.73 -2.80
CA LEU A 73 1.95 1.75 -3.03
C LEU A 73 2.45 2.65 -4.16
N ASP A 74 1.65 2.81 -5.19
CA ASP A 74 2.00 3.57 -6.41
C ASP A 74 0.99 4.64 -6.78
N ASP A 75 0.00 4.91 -5.91
CA ASP A 75 -0.89 6.05 -6.05
C ASP A 75 -0.13 7.39 -5.89
N PRO A 76 -0.40 8.39 -6.76
CA PRO A 76 0.24 9.70 -6.69
C PRO A 76 0.13 10.40 -5.33
N SER A 77 -0.91 10.14 -4.54
CA SER A 77 -1.13 10.74 -3.23
C SER A 77 -0.07 10.32 -2.20
N PHE A 78 0.65 9.22 -2.44
CA PHE A 78 1.82 8.82 -1.63
C PHE A 78 3.13 9.51 -2.07
N ARG A 79 3.13 10.16 -3.23
CA ARG A 79 4.26 10.97 -3.71
C ARG A 79 4.03 12.41 -3.25
N SER A 80 4.69 12.81 -2.16
CA SER A 80 4.86 14.24 -1.91
C SER A 80 5.73 14.83 -3.00
N ASP A 81 5.22 15.79 -3.77
CA ASP A 81 6.10 16.68 -4.52
C ASP A 81 7.13 17.26 -3.53
N PRO A 82 8.43 17.30 -3.89
CA PRO A 82 9.40 17.97 -3.03
C PRO A 82 8.92 19.40 -2.83
N LEU A 83 8.84 19.83 -1.57
CA LEU A 83 8.56 21.23 -1.23
C LEU A 83 9.58 22.10 -1.96
N GLN A 84 9.18 22.70 -3.09
CA GLN A 84 10.01 23.69 -3.73
C GLN A 84 9.99 24.91 -2.82
N PRO A 85 11.17 25.40 -2.36
CA PRO A 85 11.19 26.64 -1.61
C PRO A 85 10.50 27.70 -2.47
N ALA A 86 9.49 28.34 -1.91
CA ALA A 86 8.75 29.41 -2.58
C ALA A 86 9.77 30.35 -3.20
N ARG A 87 9.87 30.37 -4.53
CA ARG A 87 10.72 31.34 -5.22
C ARG A 87 10.18 32.70 -4.82
N ARG A 88 10.87 33.38 -3.89
CA ARG A 88 10.67 34.81 -3.68
C ARG A 88 10.82 35.44 -5.05
N ARG A 89 9.71 35.88 -5.64
CA ARG A 89 9.77 36.88 -6.71
C ARG A 89 10.42 38.10 -6.06
N SER A 90 11.69 38.30 -6.38
CA SER A 90 12.36 39.57 -6.12
C SER A 90 12.06 40.47 -7.30
N GLY A 91 11.65 41.71 -7.00
CA GLY A 91 11.68 42.88 -7.88
C GLY A 91 10.97 42.74 -9.21
#